data_AF-A0A964F001-F1
#
_entry.id   AF-A0A964F001-F1
#
_cell.length_a   1.000
_cell.length_b   1.000
_cell.length_c   1.000
_cell.angle_alpha   90.00
_cell.angle_beta   90.00
_cell.angle_gamma   90.00
#
_symmetry.space_group_name_H-M   'P 1'
#
loop_
_entity.id
_entity.type
_entity.pdbx_description
1 polymer ?
#
loop_
_entity_poly.entity_id
_entity_poly.type
_entity_poly.pdbx_seq_one_letter_code
_entity_poly.pdbx_strand_id
1 'polypeptide(L)'
;MAPTLECLLVPALAALRGEAPAPHPVVLQAPANLDGVGRPGPPDVKGVYGGRLDNHVDSVNFTVAWENGEGDRAAAELASAALEDAWNALIVDQGWTPPVSSDDYWLWVILDPSLNGTGLTVPYTSTDYPQGYPVIFLNPDYASYTDFFRSLAAHEFMHAIQFATRDYYQGDEETWYWEASAEWGAELALPSVDAYGAQSGYYSSQPELRYSSTVNFHQYGMFVLNAWIDEHSGTTMQDVWTEAEGRDGEDWDVILADATGQGVDDIWGGFTQAMATGDLREFRLYDSPNRIGGLTDGASGSLAYLATDYYLVNDDTGVRVSGDAVLASRGGVGEAVNVYAGQTLAVTGLDPSSPASYTLTFEDFVADPDDTGLTDDTGGGTGPFKDVGGTLCGVSPGSGGAAWLALLGLLGLRRRRVTGTRSRPRPRPATRGS
;
A
#
# COMPACT_ATOMS: atom_id res chain seq x y z
N MET A 1 -4.98 26.88 -4.40
CA MET A 1 -4.00 25.80 -4.59
C MET A 1 -4.81 24.51 -4.62
N ALA A 2 -4.57 23.59 -5.56
CA ALA A 2 -5.17 22.27 -5.42
C ALA A 2 -4.56 21.64 -4.17
N PRO A 3 -5.37 21.06 -3.27
CA PRO A 3 -4.84 20.49 -2.05
C PRO A 3 -3.96 19.27 -2.42
N THR A 4 -2.82 19.13 -1.76
CA THR A 4 -1.90 18.01 -1.95
C THR A 4 -2.54 16.75 -1.38
N LEU A 5 -2.62 15.68 -2.18
CA LEU A 5 -3.11 14.36 -1.75
C LEU A 5 -1.98 13.60 -1.05
N GLU A 6 -1.40 14.20 -0.01
CA GLU A 6 -0.26 13.64 0.71
C GLU A 6 -0.66 13.34 2.16
N CYS A 7 -0.42 12.11 2.61
CA CYS A 7 -0.40 11.78 4.03
C CYS A 7 0.80 12.46 4.68
N LEU A 8 0.58 13.08 5.85
CA LEU A 8 1.63 13.84 6.54
C LEU A 8 2.53 12.98 7.44
N LEU A 9 2.44 11.66 7.37
CA LEU A 9 3.17 10.76 8.26
C LEU A 9 4.69 10.97 8.17
N VAL A 10 5.25 11.01 6.95
CA VAL A 10 6.69 11.21 6.71
C VAL A 10 7.23 12.48 7.37
N PRO A 11 6.71 13.69 7.05
CA PRO A 11 7.17 14.90 7.72
C PRO A 11 6.83 14.92 9.22
N ALA A 12 5.75 14.26 9.66
CA ALA A 12 5.41 14.19 11.09
C ALA A 12 6.44 13.39 11.89
N LEU A 13 6.87 12.24 11.37
CA LEU A 13 7.87 11.39 12.00
C LEU A 13 9.24 12.08 12.07
N ALA A 14 9.65 12.77 10.99
CA ALA A 14 10.84 13.61 11.01
C ALA A 14 10.77 14.71 12.09
N ALA A 15 9.61 15.30 12.29
CA ALA A 15 9.41 16.33 13.29
C ALA A 15 9.37 15.80 14.73
N LEU A 16 8.75 14.64 15.00
CA LEU A 16 8.75 13.98 16.31
C LEU A 16 10.16 13.72 16.83
N ARG A 17 11.12 13.52 15.92
CA ARG A 17 12.55 13.34 16.25
C ARG A 17 13.37 14.63 16.26
N GLY A 18 12.76 15.78 15.92
CA GLY A 18 13.43 17.08 15.87
C GLY A 18 14.32 17.30 14.63
N GLU A 19 14.13 16.51 13.57
CA GLU A 19 14.93 16.58 12.34
C GLU A 19 14.36 17.58 11.33
N ALA A 20 13.05 17.83 11.39
CA ALA A 20 12.34 18.75 10.52
C ALA A 20 11.31 19.58 11.32
N PRO A 21 10.86 20.73 10.79
CA PRO A 21 9.69 21.40 11.33
C PRO A 21 8.45 20.49 11.26
N ALA A 22 7.61 20.56 12.27
CA ALA A 22 6.34 19.84 12.26
C ALA A 22 5.44 20.31 11.11
N PRO A 23 4.90 19.39 10.28
CA PRO A 23 3.95 19.75 9.24
C PRO A 23 2.63 20.26 9.83
N HIS A 24 2.34 19.90 11.08
CA HIS A 24 1.18 20.34 11.83
C HIS A 24 1.49 20.41 13.33
N PRO A 25 0.95 21.38 14.10
CA PRO A 25 1.20 21.49 15.55
C PRO A 25 0.87 20.21 16.33
N VAL A 26 -0.16 19.46 15.90
CA VAL A 26 -0.60 18.22 16.57
C VAL A 26 0.49 17.14 16.59
N VAL A 27 1.44 17.19 15.66
CA VAL A 27 2.57 16.25 15.66
C VAL A 27 3.38 16.35 16.95
N LEU A 28 3.63 17.57 17.43
CA LEU A 28 4.48 17.80 18.62
C LEU A 28 3.66 17.99 19.89
N GLN A 29 2.36 18.21 19.77
CA GLN A 29 1.48 18.53 20.87
C GLN A 29 0.28 17.61 20.81
N ALA A 30 0.21 16.69 21.77
CA ALA A 30 -0.99 15.90 21.98
C ALA A 30 -2.20 16.84 22.13
N PRO A 31 -3.38 16.47 21.59
CA PRO A 31 -4.62 17.21 21.81
C PRO A 31 -4.77 17.60 23.28
N ALA A 32 -5.22 18.83 23.57
CA ALA A 32 -5.20 19.37 24.94
C ALA A 32 -5.96 18.52 25.98
N ASN A 33 -6.94 17.75 25.51
CA ASN A 33 -7.74 16.89 26.38
C ASN A 33 -7.07 15.53 26.67
N LEU A 34 -5.95 15.24 26.03
CA LEU A 34 -5.22 14.01 26.16
C LEU A 34 -4.23 14.12 27.33
N ASP A 35 -4.79 14.09 28.54
CA ASP A 35 -4.09 14.32 29.80
C ASP A 35 -3.29 13.09 30.30
N GLY A 36 -3.26 12.02 29.51
CA GLY A 36 -2.63 10.75 29.88
C GLY A 36 -3.34 10.03 31.03
N VAL A 37 -4.56 10.44 31.39
CA VAL A 37 -5.36 9.78 32.41
C VAL A 37 -6.43 8.96 31.70
N GLY A 38 -6.28 7.63 31.79
CA GLY A 38 -7.30 6.71 31.36
C GLY A 38 -8.58 6.91 32.17
N ARG A 39 -9.69 7.24 31.50
CA ARG A 39 -11.01 7.35 32.14
C ARG A 39 -11.82 6.12 31.76
N PRO A 40 -12.01 5.16 32.68
CA PRO A 40 -12.73 3.95 32.35
C PRO A 40 -14.13 4.30 31.87
N GLY A 41 -14.54 3.68 30.76
CA GLY A 41 -15.90 3.75 30.29
C GLY A 41 -16.87 3.06 31.27
N PRO A 42 -18.18 3.19 31.06
CA PRO A 42 -19.17 2.33 31.71
C PRO A 42 -18.79 0.85 31.55
N PRO A 43 -19.24 -0.04 32.46
CA PRO A 43 -19.13 -1.48 32.24
C PRO A 43 -19.67 -1.80 30.84
N ASP A 44 -18.90 -2.57 30.07
CA ASP A 44 -19.22 -3.01 28.70
C ASP A 44 -19.05 -1.95 27.58
N VAL A 45 -18.46 -0.78 27.87
CA VAL A 45 -18.12 0.24 26.87
C VAL A 45 -16.69 0.73 27.06
N LYS A 46 -15.93 0.83 25.97
CA LYS A 46 -14.57 1.39 26.00
C LYS A 46 -14.60 2.85 26.50
N GLY A 47 -13.56 3.26 27.22
CA GLY A 47 -13.38 4.65 27.63
C GLY A 47 -12.71 5.48 26.53
N VAL A 48 -12.60 6.79 26.76
CA VAL A 48 -11.63 7.63 26.03
C VAL A 48 -10.36 7.67 26.88
N TYR A 49 -9.21 7.46 26.25
CA TYR A 49 -7.94 7.77 26.90
C TYR A 49 -7.75 9.30 26.87
N GLY A 50 -7.84 9.95 28.04
CA GLY A 50 -7.95 11.40 28.14
C GLY A 50 -9.40 11.93 28.25
N GLY A 51 -9.65 13.09 27.69
CA GLY A 51 -10.90 13.83 27.75
C GLY A 51 -11.62 13.88 26.41
N ARG A 52 -12.90 13.50 26.41
CA ARG A 52 -13.77 13.53 25.22
C ARG A 52 -14.03 14.97 24.76
N LEU A 53 -14.00 15.23 23.45
CA LEU A 53 -14.49 16.49 22.87
C LEU A 53 -16.02 16.52 22.86
N ASP A 54 -16.61 17.72 22.88
CA ASP A 54 -18.07 17.87 22.94
C ASP A 54 -18.78 17.26 21.72
N ASN A 55 -18.22 17.45 20.53
CA ASN A 55 -18.74 16.85 19.31
C ASN A 55 -17.97 15.57 18.98
N HIS A 56 -18.68 14.45 18.96
CA HIS A 56 -18.12 13.16 18.61
C HIS A 56 -19.20 12.18 18.14
N VAL A 57 -18.75 11.11 17.52
CA VAL A 57 -19.52 9.90 17.23
C VAL A 57 -18.70 8.72 17.76
N ASP A 58 -19.29 7.96 18.68
CA ASP A 58 -18.68 6.74 19.19
C ASP A 58 -19.18 5.54 18.37
N SER A 59 -18.28 4.59 18.15
CA SER A 59 -18.59 3.26 17.65
C SER A 59 -18.06 2.20 18.63
N VAL A 60 -17.85 0.97 18.17
CA VAL A 60 -17.38 -0.12 19.05
C VAL A 60 -15.92 0.10 19.42
N ASN A 61 -15.09 0.51 18.46
CA ASN A 61 -13.64 0.59 18.59
C ASN A 61 -13.08 2.01 18.48
N PHE A 62 -13.89 2.98 18.03
CA PHE A 62 -13.44 4.34 17.77
C PHE A 62 -14.32 5.40 18.43
N THR A 63 -13.74 6.55 18.70
CA THR A 63 -14.46 7.82 18.88
C THR A 63 -13.93 8.82 17.88
N VAL A 64 -14.79 9.23 16.93
CA VAL A 64 -14.49 10.25 15.93
C VAL A 64 -15.00 11.60 16.42
N ALA A 65 -14.10 12.55 16.64
CA ALA A 65 -14.35 13.78 17.35
C ALA A 65 -13.90 15.01 16.57
N TRP A 66 -14.46 16.19 16.87
CA TRP A 66 -14.10 17.45 16.20
C TRP A 66 -14.41 18.67 17.06
N GLU A 67 -13.71 19.79 16.84
CA GLU A 67 -14.07 21.06 17.48
C GLU A 67 -15.16 21.81 16.68
N ASN A 68 -15.79 22.79 17.32
CA ASN A 68 -16.89 23.53 16.71
C ASN A 68 -16.44 24.26 15.43
N GLY A 69 -17.03 23.88 14.29
CA GLY A 69 -16.74 24.46 12.99
C GLY A 69 -15.56 23.82 12.25
N GLU A 70 -14.90 22.83 12.86
CA GLU A 70 -13.77 22.12 12.26
C GLU A 70 -14.19 20.85 11.51
N GLY A 71 -15.39 20.36 11.75
CA GLY A 71 -15.95 19.22 11.05
C GLY A 71 -17.46 19.18 11.19
N ASP A 72 -18.07 18.14 10.62
CA ASP A 72 -19.47 17.86 10.83
C ASP A 72 -19.73 16.38 11.14
N ARG A 73 -20.95 16.14 11.62
CA ARG A 73 -21.39 14.80 12.01
C ARG A 73 -21.42 13.82 10.83
N ALA A 74 -21.67 14.29 9.61
CA ALA A 74 -21.74 13.41 8.44
C ALA A 74 -20.35 12.87 8.07
N ALA A 75 -19.32 13.73 8.10
CA ALA A 75 -17.93 13.31 7.93
C ALA A 75 -17.51 12.34 9.06
N ALA A 76 -17.89 12.63 10.31
CA ALA A 76 -17.59 11.76 11.44
C ALA A 76 -18.25 10.37 11.33
N GLU A 77 -19.52 10.31 10.95
CA GLU A 77 -20.24 9.05 10.72
C GLU A 77 -19.64 8.26 9.54
N LEU A 78 -19.20 8.96 8.48
CA LEU A 78 -18.55 8.34 7.32
C LEU A 78 -17.20 7.71 7.70
N ALA A 79 -16.35 8.44 8.42
CA ALA A 79 -15.08 7.93 8.92
C ALA A 79 -15.28 6.77 9.90
N SER A 80 -16.20 6.92 10.86
CA SER A 80 -16.51 5.88 11.85
C SER A 80 -16.95 4.57 11.20
N ALA A 81 -17.82 4.62 10.19
CA ALA A 81 -18.25 3.43 9.46
C ALA A 81 -17.08 2.75 8.72
N ALA A 82 -16.24 3.52 8.03
CA ALA A 82 -15.07 2.97 7.32
C ALA A 82 -14.05 2.33 8.27
N LEU A 83 -13.82 2.95 9.41
CA LEU A 83 -12.91 2.45 10.44
C LEU A 83 -13.40 1.15 11.08
N GLU A 84 -14.70 1.02 11.34
CA GLU A 84 -15.26 -0.25 11.84
C GLU A 84 -15.23 -1.35 10.78
N ASP A 85 -15.47 -1.03 9.51
CA ASP A 85 -15.26 -1.98 8.42
C ASP A 85 -13.80 -2.44 8.37
N ALA A 86 -12.84 -1.50 8.47
CA ALA A 86 -11.40 -1.80 8.48
C ALA A 86 -10.97 -2.59 9.72
N TRP A 87 -11.50 -2.28 10.91
CA TRP A 87 -11.26 -3.07 12.12
C TRP A 87 -11.71 -4.51 11.95
N ASN A 88 -12.91 -4.73 11.41
CA ASN A 88 -13.41 -6.08 11.18
C ASN A 88 -12.54 -6.83 10.16
N ALA A 89 -12.16 -6.19 9.06
CA ALA A 89 -11.36 -6.83 8.03
C ALA A 89 -9.92 -7.14 8.49
N LEU A 90 -9.23 -6.18 9.10
CA LEU A 90 -7.81 -6.31 9.46
C LEU A 90 -7.64 -7.03 10.79
N ILE A 91 -8.33 -6.59 11.85
CA ILE A 91 -8.13 -7.15 13.20
C ILE A 91 -8.89 -8.47 13.36
N VAL A 92 -10.18 -8.50 12.99
CA VAL A 92 -11.04 -9.68 13.29
C VAL A 92 -10.83 -10.80 12.26
N ASP A 93 -10.89 -10.49 10.97
CA ASP A 93 -10.87 -11.49 9.91
C ASP A 93 -9.44 -11.94 9.56
N GLN A 94 -8.49 -11.01 9.49
CA GLN A 94 -7.08 -11.31 9.17
C GLN A 94 -6.20 -11.54 10.40
N GLY A 95 -6.57 -11.00 11.57
CA GLY A 95 -5.85 -11.25 12.81
C GLY A 95 -4.63 -10.36 13.02
N TRP A 96 -4.61 -9.16 12.42
CA TRP A 96 -3.60 -8.15 12.72
C TRP A 96 -3.58 -7.79 14.21
N THR A 97 -2.40 -7.44 14.72
CA THR A 97 -2.26 -6.95 16.10
C THR A 97 -3.06 -5.66 16.25
N PRO A 98 -4.02 -5.59 17.19
CA PRO A 98 -4.80 -4.38 17.39
C PRO A 98 -3.89 -3.23 17.89
N PRO A 99 -4.19 -1.97 17.54
CA PRO A 99 -3.37 -0.85 17.97
C PRO A 99 -3.26 -0.75 19.49
N VAL A 100 -2.16 -0.19 19.99
CA VAL A 100 -1.92 -0.01 21.42
C VAL A 100 -3.11 0.70 22.09
N SER A 101 -3.45 0.28 23.31
CA SER A 101 -4.56 0.76 24.16
C SER A 101 -5.96 0.37 23.71
N SER A 102 -6.11 -0.14 22.48
CA SER A 102 -7.44 -0.31 21.87
C SER A 102 -8.29 -1.41 22.50
N ASP A 103 -7.73 -2.30 23.34
CA ASP A 103 -8.52 -3.27 24.12
C ASP A 103 -9.34 -2.60 25.23
N ASP A 104 -8.80 -1.54 25.83
CA ASP A 104 -9.37 -0.86 26.99
C ASP A 104 -10.08 0.46 26.61
N TYR A 105 -9.58 1.12 25.58
CA TYR A 105 -10.00 2.44 25.15
C TYR A 105 -10.39 2.47 23.68
N TRP A 106 -11.28 3.39 23.34
CA TRP A 106 -11.51 3.72 21.94
C TRP A 106 -10.25 4.33 21.35
N LEU A 107 -9.98 3.96 20.09
CA LEU A 107 -9.02 4.70 19.28
C LEU A 107 -9.58 6.06 18.92
N TRP A 108 -8.73 7.06 19.06
CA TRP A 108 -9.14 8.44 18.91
C TRP A 108 -8.91 8.91 17.48
N VAL A 109 -9.96 9.48 16.90
CA VAL A 109 -9.94 10.03 15.55
C VAL A 109 -10.42 11.47 15.65
N ILE A 110 -9.64 12.42 15.14
CA ILE A 110 -9.93 13.84 15.20
C ILE A 110 -10.09 14.37 13.77
N LEU A 111 -11.23 15.01 13.50
CA LEU A 111 -11.42 15.73 12.25
C LEU A 111 -10.78 17.12 12.39
N ASP A 112 -9.76 17.38 11.59
CA ASP A 112 -8.96 18.59 11.64
C ASP A 112 -8.76 19.18 10.23
N PRO A 113 -9.46 20.25 9.86
CA PRO A 113 -9.37 20.87 8.54
C PRO A 113 -8.13 21.75 8.39
N SER A 114 -7.39 21.98 9.48
CA SER A 114 -6.15 22.76 9.45
C SER A 114 -4.94 21.93 9.01
N LEU A 115 -5.10 20.61 8.87
CA LEU A 115 -4.14 19.74 8.23
C LEU A 115 -3.84 20.21 6.80
N ASN A 116 -2.55 20.42 6.50
CA ASN A 116 -2.08 20.71 5.14
C ASN A 116 -1.93 19.44 4.28
N GLY A 117 -2.65 18.38 4.63
CA GLY A 117 -2.66 17.07 3.97
C GLY A 117 -4.00 16.38 4.21
N THR A 118 -4.12 15.13 3.75
CA THR A 118 -5.38 14.38 3.79
C THR A 118 -5.62 13.76 5.15
N GLY A 119 -4.59 13.16 5.72
CA GLY A 119 -4.62 12.48 7.01
C GLY A 119 -3.24 12.45 7.66
N LEU A 120 -3.24 12.02 8.91
CA LEU A 120 -2.04 11.85 9.71
C LEU A 120 -2.34 10.94 10.90
N THR A 121 -1.46 9.98 11.19
CA THR A 121 -1.51 9.19 12.42
C THR A 121 -0.28 9.47 13.27
N VAL A 122 -0.50 9.79 14.55
CA VAL A 122 0.57 10.15 15.50
C VAL A 122 0.51 9.22 16.72
N PRO A 123 1.61 8.53 17.08
CA PRO A 123 1.71 7.83 18.34
C PRO A 123 2.13 8.80 19.44
N TYR A 124 1.26 8.99 20.44
CA TYR A 124 1.61 9.78 21.62
C TYR A 124 1.96 8.86 22.78
N THR A 125 3.00 9.20 23.54
CA THR A 125 3.41 8.39 24.68
C THR A 125 2.84 8.93 25.99
N SER A 126 2.62 8.04 26.96
CA SER A 126 2.26 8.38 28.33
C SER A 126 2.96 7.44 29.32
N THR A 127 2.74 7.64 30.62
CA THR A 127 3.26 6.69 31.62
C THR A 127 2.58 5.32 31.52
N ASP A 128 1.30 5.27 31.14
CA ASP A 128 0.54 4.02 31.01
C ASP A 128 0.80 3.32 29.67
N TYR A 129 1.10 4.10 28.62
CA TYR A 129 1.39 3.64 27.27
C TYR A 129 2.73 4.21 26.79
N PRO A 130 3.87 3.74 27.34
CA PRO A 130 5.19 4.17 26.92
C PRO A 130 5.52 3.82 25.46
N GLN A 131 4.90 2.77 24.93
CA GLN A 131 5.01 2.33 23.53
C GLN A 131 4.20 3.20 22.56
N GLY A 132 3.43 4.17 23.07
CA GLY A 132 2.63 5.08 22.27
C GLY A 132 1.20 4.57 22.04
N TYR A 133 0.20 5.42 22.25
CA TYR A 133 -1.17 5.18 21.78
C TYR A 133 -1.41 6.05 20.54
N PRO A 134 -1.93 5.48 19.45
CA PRO A 134 -2.13 6.22 18.21
C PRO A 134 -3.38 7.09 18.27
N VAL A 135 -3.26 8.29 17.71
CA VAL A 135 -4.38 9.18 17.39
C VAL A 135 -4.35 9.45 15.89
N ILE A 136 -5.50 9.24 15.26
CA ILE A 136 -5.72 9.45 13.84
C ILE A 136 -6.29 10.86 13.64
N PHE A 137 -5.76 11.61 12.70
CA PHE A 137 -6.27 12.89 12.26
C PHE A 137 -6.70 12.77 10.80
N LEU A 138 -7.91 13.24 10.49
CA LEU A 138 -8.46 13.23 9.14
C LEU A 138 -8.88 14.64 8.75
N ASN A 139 -8.55 15.08 7.55
CA ASN A 139 -9.03 16.36 7.05
C ASN A 139 -10.46 16.20 6.48
N PRO A 140 -11.50 16.77 7.13
CA PRO A 140 -12.89 16.58 6.73
C PRO A 140 -13.25 17.26 5.41
N ASP A 141 -12.42 18.14 4.86
CA ASP A 141 -12.65 18.75 3.53
C ASP A 141 -12.71 17.69 2.42
N TYR A 142 -12.09 16.52 2.65
CA TYR A 142 -12.10 15.41 1.71
C TYR A 142 -13.33 14.50 1.83
N ALA A 143 -14.20 14.68 2.84
CA ALA A 143 -15.37 13.83 3.04
C ALA A 143 -16.38 13.84 1.86
N SER A 144 -16.35 14.91 1.06
CA SER A 144 -17.13 15.00 -0.18
C SER A 144 -16.66 14.04 -1.28
N TYR A 145 -15.42 13.56 -1.22
CA TYR A 145 -14.87 12.50 -2.05
C TYR A 145 -15.00 11.16 -1.30
N THR A 146 -16.23 10.68 -1.17
CA THR A 146 -16.60 9.61 -0.23
C THR A 146 -15.70 8.37 -0.30
N ASP A 147 -15.44 7.85 -1.50
CA ASP A 147 -14.62 6.64 -1.65
C ASP A 147 -13.17 6.87 -1.23
N PHE A 148 -12.59 8.01 -1.64
CA PHE A 148 -11.26 8.42 -1.19
C PHE A 148 -11.20 8.59 0.34
N PHE A 149 -12.17 9.28 0.95
CA PHE A 149 -12.17 9.54 2.39
C PHE A 149 -12.32 8.26 3.22
N ARG A 150 -13.09 7.29 2.73
CA ARG A 150 -13.20 5.95 3.37
C ARG A 150 -11.88 5.19 3.27
N SER A 151 -11.25 5.19 2.09
CA SER A 151 -9.93 4.58 1.87
C SER A 151 -8.87 5.22 2.76
N LEU A 152 -8.86 6.56 2.84
CA LEU A 152 -7.97 7.33 3.70
C LEU A 152 -8.14 6.97 5.19
N ALA A 153 -9.37 6.82 5.67
CA ALA A 153 -9.59 6.42 7.06
C ALA A 153 -9.03 5.02 7.34
N ALA A 154 -9.15 4.08 6.41
CA ALA A 154 -8.54 2.76 6.54
C ALA A 154 -7.01 2.80 6.43
N HIS A 155 -6.45 3.63 5.54
CA HIS A 155 -5.02 3.88 5.39
C HIS A 155 -4.41 4.39 6.72
N GLU A 156 -5.00 5.43 7.32
CA GLU A 156 -4.53 5.96 8.61
C GLU A 156 -4.69 4.95 9.75
N PHE A 157 -5.75 4.14 9.73
CA PHE A 157 -5.89 3.05 10.68
C PHE A 157 -4.79 1.98 10.52
N MET A 158 -4.32 1.74 9.30
CA MET A 158 -3.18 0.85 9.07
C MET A 158 -1.91 1.39 9.73
N HIS A 159 -1.65 2.70 9.69
CA HIS A 159 -0.55 3.29 10.46
C HIS A 159 -0.68 3.05 11.97
N ALA A 160 -1.89 3.12 12.53
CA ALA A 160 -2.11 2.80 13.94
C ALA A 160 -1.75 1.34 14.28
N ILE A 161 -1.97 0.40 13.34
CA ILE A 161 -1.57 -1.01 13.45
C ILE A 161 -0.04 -1.15 13.33
N GLN A 162 0.58 -0.46 12.36
CA GLN A 162 2.03 -0.47 12.14
C GLN A 162 2.79 0.02 13.38
N PHE A 163 2.35 1.11 14.00
CA PHE A 163 2.91 1.61 15.26
C PHE A 163 2.81 0.62 16.43
N ALA A 164 1.85 -0.29 16.41
CA ALA A 164 1.77 -1.36 17.43
C ALA A 164 2.71 -2.54 17.14
N THR A 165 3.28 -2.60 15.93
CA THR A 165 4.08 -3.73 15.46
C THR A 165 5.58 -3.41 15.47
N ARG A 166 5.97 -2.20 15.07
CA ARG A 166 7.36 -1.81 14.92
C ARG A 166 7.55 -0.33 15.19
N ASP A 167 8.68 0.00 15.83
CA ASP A 167 9.07 1.39 16.01
C ASP A 167 9.55 1.96 14.68
N TYR A 168 9.06 3.13 14.32
CA TYR A 168 9.51 3.78 13.09
C TYR A 168 10.98 4.20 13.19
N TYR A 169 11.82 3.64 12.32
CA TYR A 169 13.22 4.04 12.16
C TYR A 169 13.39 5.05 11.01
N GLN A 170 14.40 5.91 11.08
CA GLN A 170 14.56 7.03 10.13
C GLN A 170 14.93 6.57 8.70
N GLY A 171 14.39 7.27 7.70
CA GLY A 171 14.93 7.30 6.33
C GLY A 171 13.85 7.10 5.25
N ASP A 172 14.19 7.42 4.00
CA ASP A 172 13.37 7.03 2.84
C ASP A 172 13.17 5.50 2.83
N GLU A 173 14.19 4.75 3.28
CA GLU A 173 14.18 3.30 3.43
C GLU A 173 13.09 2.77 4.36
N GLU A 174 12.76 3.45 5.46
CA GLU A 174 11.63 3.03 6.29
C GLU A 174 10.31 3.59 5.75
N THR A 175 10.33 4.85 5.30
CA THR A 175 9.16 5.60 4.85
C THR A 175 8.35 4.84 3.81
N TRP A 176 9.04 4.32 2.78
CA TRP A 176 8.33 3.84 1.61
C TRP A 176 7.42 2.66 1.92
N TYR A 177 7.87 1.73 2.79
CA TYR A 177 7.11 0.53 3.09
C TYR A 177 5.94 0.81 4.02
N TRP A 178 6.08 1.78 4.94
CA TRP A 178 4.96 2.23 5.79
C TRP A 178 3.81 2.76 4.94
N GLU A 179 4.09 3.61 3.95
CA GLU A 179 3.09 4.17 3.04
C GLU A 179 2.54 3.10 2.09
N ALA A 180 3.42 2.31 1.44
CA ALA A 180 3.02 1.25 0.50
C ALA A 180 2.11 0.19 1.16
N SER A 181 2.41 -0.18 2.40
CA SER A 181 1.59 -1.16 3.14
C SER A 181 0.33 -0.55 3.75
N ALA A 182 0.29 0.76 4.02
CA ALA A 182 -0.93 1.46 4.41
C ALA A 182 -1.93 1.55 3.24
N GLU A 183 -1.45 1.84 2.03
CA GLU A 183 -2.27 1.80 0.81
C GLU A 183 -2.85 0.40 0.54
N TRP A 184 -2.03 -0.65 0.64
CA TRP A 184 -2.54 -2.02 0.49
C TRP A 184 -3.46 -2.44 1.64
N GLY A 185 -3.18 -2.00 2.87
CA GLY A 185 -4.04 -2.23 4.03
C GLY A 185 -5.44 -1.63 3.85
N ALA A 186 -5.55 -0.47 3.21
CA ALA A 186 -6.83 0.14 2.87
C ALA A 186 -7.63 -0.70 1.86
N GLU A 187 -6.96 -1.30 0.88
CA GLU A 187 -7.60 -2.23 -0.06
C GLU A 187 -8.08 -3.52 0.64
N LEU A 188 -7.20 -4.13 1.45
CA LEU A 188 -7.56 -5.31 2.23
C LEU A 188 -8.77 -5.05 3.16
N ALA A 189 -8.89 -3.84 3.68
CA ALA A 189 -9.99 -3.40 4.51
C ALA A 189 -11.29 -3.15 3.72
N LEU A 190 -11.18 -2.51 2.56
CA LEU A 190 -12.32 -1.97 1.80
C LEU A 190 -12.26 -2.32 0.30
N PRO A 191 -12.24 -3.61 -0.10
CA PRO A 191 -12.00 -4.07 -1.48
C PRO A 191 -13.14 -3.83 -2.48
N SER A 192 -14.06 -2.94 -2.14
CA SER A 192 -15.14 -2.49 -3.03
C SER A 192 -15.07 -0.99 -3.33
N VAL A 193 -14.13 -0.31 -2.67
CA VAL A 193 -13.89 1.13 -2.82
C VAL A 193 -12.90 1.35 -3.97
N ASP A 194 -11.93 0.46 -4.16
CA ASP A 194 -10.95 0.44 -5.27
C ASP A 194 -10.17 1.76 -5.44
N ALA A 195 -10.19 2.66 -4.44
CA ALA A 195 -9.60 3.99 -4.55
C ALA A 195 -8.06 3.95 -4.63
N TYR A 196 -7.46 2.89 -4.09
CA TYR A 196 -6.02 2.63 -4.09
C TYR A 196 -5.45 2.37 -5.49
N GLY A 197 -6.24 1.81 -6.42
CA GLY A 197 -5.75 1.39 -7.74
C GLY A 197 -5.11 2.52 -8.54
N ALA A 198 -5.64 3.74 -8.39
CA ALA A 198 -5.09 4.95 -9.02
C ALA A 198 -3.67 5.31 -8.55
N GLN A 199 -3.26 4.87 -7.35
CA GLN A 199 -1.92 5.14 -6.82
C GLN A 199 -0.83 4.35 -7.53
N SER A 200 -1.18 3.26 -8.22
CA SER A 200 -0.22 2.45 -8.99
C SER A 200 0.51 3.28 -10.04
N GLY A 201 -0.13 4.34 -10.56
CA GLY A 201 0.47 5.30 -11.49
C GLY A 201 1.72 5.99 -10.95
N TYR A 202 1.87 6.14 -9.63
CA TYR A 202 3.07 6.73 -9.03
C TYR A 202 4.30 5.83 -9.15
N TYR A 203 4.13 4.51 -9.09
CA TYR A 203 5.18 3.55 -9.44
C TYR A 203 5.33 3.45 -10.95
N SER A 204 4.22 3.14 -11.64
CA SER A 204 4.22 2.83 -13.06
C SER A 204 4.72 3.96 -13.95
N SER A 205 4.60 5.22 -13.53
CA SER A 205 5.13 6.34 -14.30
C SER A 205 6.65 6.53 -14.19
N GLN A 206 7.28 6.04 -13.12
CA GLN A 206 8.70 6.24 -12.82
C GLN A 206 9.33 4.98 -12.20
N PRO A 207 9.22 3.79 -12.84
CA PRO A 207 9.76 2.55 -12.30
C PRO A 207 11.29 2.54 -12.20
N GLU A 208 11.97 3.47 -12.86
CA GLU A 208 13.42 3.66 -12.83
C GLU A 208 13.94 4.30 -11.52
N LEU A 209 13.04 4.75 -10.65
CA LEU A 209 13.41 5.22 -9.31
C LEU A 209 13.79 4.04 -8.41
N ARG A 210 14.65 4.30 -7.42
CA ARG A 210 14.94 3.35 -6.35
C ARG A 210 13.64 2.93 -5.69
N TYR A 211 13.48 1.66 -5.34
CA TYR A 211 12.26 1.14 -4.72
C TYR A 211 11.79 1.93 -3.49
N SER A 212 12.75 2.44 -2.70
CA SER A 212 12.50 3.24 -1.50
C SER A 212 12.30 4.73 -1.75
N SER A 213 12.21 5.15 -3.02
CA SER A 213 12.06 6.55 -3.37
C SER A 213 10.73 7.12 -2.87
N THR A 214 10.81 8.30 -2.26
CA THR A 214 9.64 9.11 -1.85
C THR A 214 9.31 10.20 -2.88
N VAL A 215 10.07 10.28 -3.97
CA VAL A 215 9.89 11.26 -5.05
C VAL A 215 8.57 11.01 -5.76
N ASN A 216 7.79 12.07 -6.00
CA ASN A 216 6.54 12.02 -6.77
C ASN A 216 5.54 10.96 -6.28
N PHE A 217 5.47 10.73 -4.96
CA PHE A 217 4.55 9.79 -4.34
C PHE A 217 4.80 8.32 -4.73
N HIS A 218 6.01 8.00 -5.21
CA HIS A 218 6.39 6.65 -5.65
C HIS A 218 6.13 5.58 -4.58
N GLN A 219 6.34 5.92 -3.30
CA GLN A 219 6.05 5.05 -2.16
C GLN A 219 4.59 4.58 -2.08
N TYR A 220 3.62 5.42 -2.47
CA TYR A 220 2.22 5.02 -2.49
C TYR A 220 1.98 4.01 -3.61
N GLY A 221 2.57 4.26 -4.78
CA GLY A 221 2.47 3.34 -5.92
C GLY A 221 3.11 1.98 -5.66
N MET A 222 4.11 1.92 -4.77
CA MET A 222 4.76 0.67 -4.36
C MET A 222 3.84 -0.30 -3.60
N PHE A 223 2.57 0.05 -3.30
CA PHE A 223 1.58 -0.92 -2.80
C PHE A 223 1.48 -2.16 -3.70
N VAL A 224 1.75 -2.04 -5.00
CA VAL A 224 1.68 -3.17 -5.95
C VAL A 224 2.64 -4.31 -5.59
N LEU A 225 3.73 -4.02 -4.86
CA LEU A 225 4.58 -5.06 -4.29
C LEU A 225 3.86 -5.85 -3.20
N ASN A 226 3.12 -5.19 -2.31
CA ASN A 226 2.33 -5.87 -1.28
C ASN A 226 1.20 -6.71 -1.88
N ALA A 227 0.58 -6.23 -2.96
CA ALA A 227 -0.36 -7.03 -3.74
C ALA A 227 0.30 -8.31 -4.30
N TRP A 228 1.51 -8.18 -4.86
CA TRP A 228 2.28 -9.34 -5.32
C TRP A 228 2.65 -10.30 -4.18
N ILE A 229 3.08 -9.78 -3.03
CA ILE A 229 3.43 -10.58 -1.85
C ILE A 229 2.24 -11.46 -1.46
N ASP A 230 1.06 -10.86 -1.26
CA ASP A 230 -0.14 -11.59 -0.83
C ASP A 230 -0.64 -12.62 -1.86
N GLU A 231 -0.40 -12.37 -3.15
CA GLU A 231 -0.95 -13.20 -4.23
C GLU A 231 -0.01 -14.31 -4.70
N HIS A 232 1.31 -14.06 -4.69
CA HIS A 232 2.27 -14.89 -5.43
C HIS A 232 3.46 -15.39 -4.60
N SER A 233 3.85 -14.68 -3.54
CA SER A 233 5.05 -15.05 -2.77
C SER A 233 4.87 -16.27 -1.86
N GLY A 234 3.62 -16.61 -1.52
CA GLY A 234 3.28 -17.64 -0.54
C GLY A 234 3.32 -17.17 0.92
N THR A 235 3.61 -15.89 1.16
CA THR A 235 3.49 -15.20 2.45
C THR A 235 2.44 -14.08 2.36
N THR A 236 2.29 -13.28 3.41
CA THR A 236 1.40 -12.11 3.42
C THR A 236 2.14 -10.85 3.88
N MET A 237 1.61 -9.67 3.54
CA MET A 237 2.06 -8.39 4.11
C MET A 237 2.06 -8.44 5.64
N GLN A 238 1.11 -9.13 6.26
CA GLN A 238 1.07 -9.33 7.71
C GLN A 238 2.27 -10.16 8.22
N ASP A 239 2.62 -11.23 7.52
CA ASP A 239 3.79 -12.03 7.87
C ASP A 239 5.09 -11.20 7.72
N VAL A 240 5.18 -10.30 6.72
CA VAL A 240 6.31 -9.36 6.56
C VAL A 240 6.42 -8.40 7.76
N TRP A 241 5.31 -7.78 8.17
CA TRP A 241 5.30 -6.91 9.35
C TRP A 241 5.61 -7.66 10.64
N THR A 242 5.17 -8.92 10.75
CA THR A 242 5.51 -9.79 11.90
C THR A 242 7.00 -10.09 11.93
N GLU A 243 7.60 -10.37 10.76
CA GLU A 243 9.04 -10.57 10.65
C GLU A 243 9.83 -9.30 11.02
N ALA A 244 9.26 -8.11 10.76
CA ALA A 244 9.87 -6.82 11.06
C ALA A 244 9.88 -6.45 12.56
N GLU A 245 9.17 -7.19 13.43
CA GLU A 245 9.03 -6.87 14.85
C GLU A 245 10.41 -6.85 15.56
N GLY A 246 10.78 -5.70 16.13
CA GLY A 246 12.04 -5.53 16.85
C GLY A 246 13.31 -5.48 15.99
N ARG A 247 13.17 -5.32 14.67
CA ARG A 247 14.28 -5.21 13.69
C ARG A 247 14.52 -3.76 13.24
N ASP A 248 14.32 -2.79 14.14
CA ASP A 248 14.25 -1.37 13.78
C ASP A 248 15.53 -0.92 13.05
N GLY A 249 15.34 -0.31 11.88
CA GLY A 249 16.41 0.21 11.02
C GLY A 249 17.14 -0.80 10.15
N GLU A 250 16.68 -2.05 10.13
CA GLU A 250 17.02 -3.00 9.08
C GLU A 250 16.25 -2.70 7.79
N ASP A 251 16.94 -2.82 6.65
CA ASP A 251 16.38 -2.55 5.33
C ASP A 251 15.24 -3.54 5.00
N TRP A 252 14.18 -3.03 4.36
CA TRP A 252 12.99 -3.82 4.10
C TRP A 252 13.21 -4.95 3.09
N ASP A 253 14.19 -4.85 2.20
CA ASP A 253 14.54 -5.94 1.29
C ASP A 253 15.05 -7.18 2.04
N VAL A 254 15.79 -6.99 3.14
CA VAL A 254 16.21 -8.08 4.04
C VAL A 254 15.01 -8.67 4.78
N ILE A 255 14.13 -7.84 5.32
CA ILE A 255 12.91 -8.29 6.01
C ILE A 255 12.00 -9.07 5.05
N LEU A 256 11.83 -8.58 3.83
CA LEU A 256 11.06 -9.23 2.77
C LEU A 256 11.67 -10.59 2.40
N ALA A 257 13.00 -10.67 2.25
CA ALA A 257 13.71 -11.92 1.97
C ALA A 257 13.47 -12.96 3.08
N ASP A 258 13.58 -12.55 4.34
CA ASP A 258 13.36 -13.46 5.47
C ASP A 258 11.89 -13.91 5.58
N ALA A 259 10.93 -12.99 5.43
CA ALA A 259 9.50 -13.27 5.53
C ALA A 259 8.98 -14.16 4.39
N THR A 260 9.54 -14.03 3.19
CA THR A 260 9.18 -14.83 2.01
C THR A 260 9.98 -16.13 1.91
N GLY A 261 11.17 -16.17 2.52
CA GLY A 261 12.17 -17.21 2.31
C GLY A 261 12.78 -17.20 0.90
N GLN A 262 12.71 -16.08 0.18
CA GLN A 262 13.15 -15.91 -1.20
C GLN A 262 14.35 -14.97 -1.29
N GLY A 263 15.16 -15.12 -2.34
CA GLY A 263 16.21 -14.14 -2.66
C GLY A 263 15.62 -12.80 -3.10
N VAL A 264 16.41 -11.73 -3.02
CA VAL A 264 16.01 -10.40 -3.51
C VAL A 264 15.70 -10.44 -5.01
N ASP A 265 16.47 -11.21 -5.77
CA ASP A 265 16.28 -11.43 -7.20
C ASP A 265 14.95 -12.16 -7.51
N ASP A 266 14.59 -13.15 -6.70
CA ASP A 266 13.30 -13.85 -6.84
C ASP A 266 12.11 -12.93 -6.51
N ILE A 267 12.21 -12.15 -5.44
CA ILE A 267 11.15 -11.21 -5.02
C ILE A 267 10.93 -10.14 -6.09
N TRP A 268 11.99 -9.44 -6.46
CA TRP A 268 11.90 -8.30 -7.35
C TRP A 268 11.70 -8.73 -8.81
N GLY A 269 12.29 -9.85 -9.21
CA GLY A 269 12.01 -10.46 -10.50
C GLY A 269 10.57 -10.93 -10.60
N GLY A 270 10.03 -11.60 -9.58
CA GLY A 270 8.63 -12.04 -9.56
C GLY A 270 7.63 -10.89 -9.54
N PHE A 271 7.90 -9.85 -8.73
CA PHE A 271 7.07 -8.64 -8.68
C PHE A 271 7.03 -7.91 -10.04
N THR A 272 8.19 -7.64 -10.62
CA THR A 272 8.27 -6.91 -11.90
C THR A 272 7.80 -7.74 -13.07
N GLN A 273 7.91 -9.08 -13.00
CA GLN A 273 7.24 -10.00 -13.90
C GLN A 273 5.73 -9.77 -13.88
N ALA A 274 5.11 -9.81 -12.69
CA ALA A 274 3.66 -9.65 -12.55
C ALA A 274 3.16 -8.29 -13.06
N MET A 275 3.96 -7.22 -12.87
CA MET A 275 3.67 -5.90 -13.45
C MET A 275 3.85 -5.87 -14.98
N ALA A 276 4.85 -6.56 -15.52
CA ALA A 276 5.12 -6.64 -16.95
C ALA A 276 4.05 -7.44 -17.72
N THR A 277 3.50 -8.49 -17.10
CA THR A 277 2.53 -9.41 -17.70
C THR A 277 1.08 -9.10 -17.35
N GLY A 278 0.85 -8.32 -16.29
CA GLY A 278 -0.48 -8.01 -15.78
C GLY A 278 -1.11 -9.15 -14.97
N ASP A 279 -0.28 -9.95 -14.29
CA ASP A 279 -0.71 -11.17 -13.57
C ASP A 279 -1.20 -10.91 -12.13
N LEU A 280 -1.28 -9.65 -11.70
CA LEU A 280 -1.94 -9.28 -10.44
C LEU A 280 -3.46 -9.36 -10.59
N ARG A 281 -4.16 -9.84 -9.55
CA ARG A 281 -5.63 -10.07 -9.56
C ARG A 281 -6.42 -8.87 -10.06
N GLU A 282 -5.97 -7.68 -9.72
CA GLU A 282 -6.65 -6.42 -9.98
C GLU A 282 -5.90 -5.53 -10.95
N PHE A 283 -4.97 -6.10 -11.75
CA PHE A 283 -4.15 -5.34 -12.69
C PHE A 283 -4.94 -4.45 -13.65
N ARG A 284 -6.20 -4.78 -13.96
CA ARG A 284 -7.10 -3.93 -14.75
C ARG A 284 -7.41 -2.55 -14.13
N LEU A 285 -7.17 -2.41 -12.82
CA LEU A 285 -7.28 -1.15 -12.08
C LEU A 285 -5.94 -0.41 -12.01
N TYR A 286 -4.85 -1.09 -12.36
CA TYR A 286 -3.50 -0.55 -12.22
C TYR A 286 -3.02 0.07 -13.54
N ASP A 287 -2.20 1.09 -13.42
CA ASP A 287 -1.49 1.64 -14.56
C ASP A 287 -0.37 0.67 -14.97
N SER A 288 -0.27 0.39 -16.27
CA SER A 288 0.86 -0.38 -16.80
C SER A 288 2.16 0.43 -16.66
N PRO A 289 3.29 -0.22 -16.35
CA PRO A 289 4.56 0.48 -16.20
C PRO A 289 5.01 1.13 -17.50
N ASN A 290 5.58 2.32 -17.39
CA ASN A 290 6.18 3.08 -18.48
C ASN A 290 7.32 2.29 -19.10
N ARG A 291 7.28 2.18 -20.43
CA ARG A 291 8.29 1.48 -21.21
C ARG A 291 9.29 2.47 -21.77
N ILE A 292 10.58 2.18 -21.62
CA ILE A 292 11.66 3.08 -22.09
C ILE A 292 11.91 2.95 -23.60
N GLY A 293 11.38 1.92 -24.25
CA GLY A 293 11.42 1.76 -25.69
C GLY A 293 11.17 0.33 -26.15
N GLY A 294 11.42 0.09 -27.44
CA GLY A 294 11.50 -1.26 -27.99
C GLY A 294 12.83 -1.93 -27.61
N LEU A 295 12.79 -3.23 -27.35
CA LEU A 295 13.95 -4.04 -27.05
C LEU A 295 14.85 -4.18 -28.29
N THR A 296 16.16 -3.97 -28.11
CA THR A 296 17.20 -4.13 -29.15
C THR A 296 18.41 -4.85 -28.59
N ASP A 297 19.11 -5.62 -29.43
CA ASP A 297 20.38 -6.25 -29.06
C ASP A 297 21.43 -5.19 -28.65
N GLY A 298 22.13 -5.43 -27.56
CA GLY A 298 23.06 -4.46 -26.95
C GLY A 298 22.38 -3.31 -26.20
N ALA A 299 21.07 -3.35 -25.96
CA ALA A 299 20.41 -2.40 -25.06
C ALA A 299 21.10 -2.40 -23.69
N SER A 300 21.33 -1.23 -23.13
CA SER A 300 22.06 -1.07 -21.88
C SER A 300 21.51 0.11 -21.10
N GLY A 301 21.70 0.06 -19.79
CA GLY A 301 21.21 1.06 -18.86
C GLY A 301 21.98 1.07 -17.55
N SER A 302 21.56 1.97 -16.67
CA SER A 302 22.11 2.14 -15.33
C SER A 302 20.93 2.39 -14.40
N LEU A 303 20.63 1.42 -13.54
CA LEU A 303 19.45 1.43 -12.67
C LEU A 303 19.84 1.71 -11.22
N ALA A 304 19.02 2.46 -10.49
CA ALA A 304 19.16 2.47 -9.03
C ALA A 304 18.85 1.07 -8.45
N TYR A 305 19.22 0.84 -7.19
CA TYR A 305 18.93 -0.44 -6.53
C TYR A 305 17.42 -0.73 -6.56
N LEU A 306 17.07 -1.90 -7.09
CA LEU A 306 15.70 -2.40 -7.24
C LEU A 306 14.79 -1.52 -8.12
N ALA A 307 15.37 -0.57 -8.86
CA ALA A 307 14.71 0.14 -9.94
C ALA A 307 14.56 -0.76 -11.16
N THR A 308 13.57 -0.49 -12.00
CA THR A 308 13.21 -1.34 -13.15
C THR A 308 13.06 -0.55 -14.45
N ASP A 309 13.75 -1.01 -15.49
CA ASP A 309 13.48 -0.62 -16.87
C ASP A 309 12.52 -1.62 -17.51
N TYR A 310 11.51 -1.12 -18.22
CA TYR A 310 10.57 -1.96 -18.99
C TYR A 310 10.75 -1.73 -20.50
N TYR A 311 10.90 -2.82 -21.25
CA TYR A 311 11.05 -2.82 -22.71
C TYR A 311 9.87 -3.51 -23.40
N LEU A 312 9.44 -2.98 -24.54
CA LEU A 312 8.53 -3.69 -25.45
C LEU A 312 9.34 -4.66 -26.33
N VAL A 313 8.98 -5.94 -26.29
CA VAL A 313 9.62 -6.98 -27.08
C VAL A 313 9.07 -6.95 -28.51
N ASN A 314 9.95 -6.83 -29.51
CA ASN A 314 9.54 -6.73 -30.91
C ASN A 314 9.48 -8.09 -31.62
N ASP A 315 10.34 -9.02 -31.23
CA ASP A 315 10.52 -10.33 -31.86
C ASP A 315 10.71 -11.40 -30.77
N ASP A 316 10.30 -12.63 -31.06
CA ASP A 316 10.58 -13.78 -30.19
C ASP A 316 12.09 -14.00 -30.12
N THR A 317 12.68 -13.94 -28.92
CA THR A 317 14.13 -14.05 -28.74
C THR A 317 14.48 -14.54 -27.33
N GLY A 318 15.65 -15.16 -27.18
CA GLY A 318 16.25 -15.33 -25.86
C GLY A 318 16.97 -14.03 -25.48
N VAL A 319 16.88 -13.59 -24.23
CA VAL A 319 17.60 -12.42 -23.75
C VAL A 319 18.43 -12.82 -22.55
N ARG A 320 19.73 -12.49 -22.58
CA ARG A 320 20.62 -12.58 -21.43
C ARG A 320 21.01 -11.18 -20.96
N VAL A 321 21.10 -11.01 -19.66
CA VAL A 321 21.68 -9.81 -19.05
C VAL A 321 23.11 -10.07 -18.60
N SER A 322 23.94 -9.04 -18.74
CA SER A 322 25.26 -8.95 -18.11
C SER A 322 25.27 -7.75 -17.18
N GLY A 323 25.82 -7.91 -15.97
CA GLY A 323 25.77 -6.91 -14.91
C GLY A 323 24.97 -7.40 -13.70
N ASP A 324 24.82 -6.52 -12.70
CA ASP A 324 24.10 -6.82 -11.47
C ASP A 324 22.60 -6.52 -11.66
N ALA A 325 21.93 -7.34 -12.48
CA ALA A 325 20.51 -7.19 -12.78
C ALA A 325 19.82 -8.54 -13.00
N VAL A 326 18.51 -8.59 -12.77
CA VAL A 326 17.65 -9.74 -13.07
C VAL A 326 16.66 -9.38 -14.18
N LEU A 327 16.39 -10.35 -15.07
CA LEU A 327 15.36 -10.24 -16.10
C LEU A 327 14.08 -10.89 -15.63
N ALA A 328 12.96 -10.30 -16.02
CA ALA A 328 11.64 -10.84 -15.76
C ALA A 328 10.72 -10.66 -16.97
N SER A 329 10.07 -11.74 -17.40
CA SER A 329 9.10 -11.75 -18.49
C SER A 329 8.09 -12.87 -18.27
N ARG A 330 7.09 -13.03 -19.14
CA ARG A 330 6.21 -14.20 -19.08
C ARG A 330 6.96 -15.55 -19.18
N GLY A 331 8.14 -15.56 -19.80
CA GLY A 331 8.99 -16.74 -19.95
C GLY A 331 9.80 -17.11 -18.71
N GLY A 332 9.76 -16.31 -17.63
CA GLY A 332 10.40 -16.61 -16.37
C GLY A 332 11.17 -15.43 -15.77
N VAL A 333 11.95 -15.73 -14.74
CA VAL A 333 12.82 -14.80 -14.01
C VAL A 333 14.24 -15.37 -13.98
N GLY A 334 15.26 -14.54 -14.20
CA GLY A 334 16.66 -14.94 -14.07
C GLY A 334 17.64 -14.12 -14.91
N GLU A 335 18.88 -14.60 -15.04
CA GLU A 335 19.90 -13.95 -15.88
C GLU A 335 19.65 -14.09 -17.38
N ALA A 336 18.85 -15.08 -17.78
CA ALA A 336 18.44 -15.29 -19.16
C ALA A 336 16.99 -15.77 -19.20
N VAL A 337 16.19 -15.16 -20.07
CA VAL A 337 14.76 -15.46 -20.22
C VAL A 337 14.38 -15.50 -21.70
N ASN A 338 13.42 -16.35 -22.04
CA ASN A 338 12.74 -16.25 -23.32
C ASN A 338 11.72 -15.11 -23.26
N VAL A 339 11.62 -14.34 -24.33
CA VAL A 339 10.62 -13.28 -24.49
C VAL A 339 9.91 -13.45 -25.82
N TYR A 340 8.65 -13.02 -25.86
CA TYR A 340 7.82 -13.14 -27.05
C TYR A 340 7.39 -11.77 -27.56
N ALA A 341 7.24 -11.64 -28.87
CA ALA A 341 6.83 -10.41 -29.53
C ALA A 341 5.52 -9.86 -28.92
N GLY A 342 5.50 -8.56 -28.65
CA GLY A 342 4.38 -7.85 -28.03
C GLY A 342 4.35 -7.89 -26.50
N GLN A 343 5.20 -8.69 -25.85
CA GLN A 343 5.32 -8.71 -24.39
C GLN A 343 6.17 -7.56 -23.85
N THR A 344 6.13 -7.39 -22.54
CA THR A 344 7.04 -6.50 -21.81
C THR A 344 8.15 -7.34 -21.16
N LEU A 345 9.41 -6.93 -21.33
CA LEU A 345 10.55 -7.42 -20.57
C LEU A 345 10.87 -6.40 -19.47
N ALA A 346 11.00 -6.85 -18.23
CA ALA A 346 11.51 -6.06 -17.11
C ALA A 346 12.99 -6.38 -16.86
N VAL A 347 13.77 -5.35 -16.54
CA VAL A 347 15.17 -5.44 -16.11
C VAL A 347 15.30 -4.71 -14.78
N THR A 348 15.66 -5.41 -13.71
CA THR A 348 15.72 -4.84 -12.36
C THR A 348 17.16 -4.85 -11.83
N GLY A 349 17.63 -3.70 -11.35
CA GLY A 349 18.99 -3.55 -10.80
C GLY A 349 19.14 -4.17 -9.41
N LEU A 350 20.25 -4.85 -9.15
CA LEU A 350 20.50 -5.61 -7.91
C LEU A 350 21.69 -5.10 -7.08
N ASP A 351 22.41 -4.06 -7.52
CA ASP A 351 23.53 -3.50 -6.74
C ASP A 351 23.03 -2.47 -5.71
N PRO A 352 23.12 -2.74 -4.40
CA PRO A 352 22.72 -1.78 -3.35
C PRO A 352 23.70 -0.62 -3.18
N SER A 353 24.94 -0.78 -3.65
CA SER A 353 26.06 0.14 -3.40
C SER A 353 26.26 1.20 -4.48
N SER A 354 25.81 0.91 -5.71
CA SER A 354 25.93 1.81 -6.84
C SER A 354 24.85 1.54 -7.88
N PRO A 355 24.58 2.47 -8.82
CA PRO A 355 23.68 2.18 -9.92
C PRO A 355 24.14 0.95 -10.72
N ALA A 356 23.31 -0.08 -10.77
CA ALA A 356 23.55 -1.32 -11.48
C ALA A 356 23.61 -1.04 -12.99
N SER A 357 24.79 -1.18 -13.58
CA SER A 357 24.96 -1.13 -15.02
C SER A 357 24.64 -2.48 -15.64
N TYR A 358 23.86 -2.49 -16.72
CA TYR A 358 23.52 -3.73 -17.42
C TYR A 358 23.68 -3.60 -18.95
N THR A 359 23.86 -4.74 -19.62
CA THR A 359 23.76 -4.86 -21.08
C THR A 359 23.03 -6.15 -21.44
N LEU A 360 22.04 -6.03 -22.32
CA LEU A 360 21.22 -7.11 -22.84
C LEU A 360 21.83 -7.65 -24.13
N THR A 361 21.92 -8.97 -24.25
CA THR A 361 22.37 -9.66 -25.46
C THR A 361 21.30 -10.63 -25.92
N PHE A 362 20.99 -10.61 -27.21
CA PHE A 362 20.06 -11.58 -27.79
C PHE A 362 20.73 -12.94 -27.94
N GLU A 363 20.00 -13.99 -27.58
CA GLU A 363 20.38 -15.39 -27.71
C GLU A 363 19.40 -16.12 -28.64
N ASP A 364 19.81 -17.31 -29.10
CA ASP A 364 18.92 -18.18 -29.84
C ASP A 364 17.69 -18.51 -28.96
N PHE A 365 16.50 -18.23 -29.48
CA PHE A 365 15.25 -18.56 -28.82
C PHE A 365 15.14 -20.07 -28.64
N VAL A 366 15.07 -20.53 -27.40
CA VAL A 366 14.82 -21.94 -27.09
C VAL A 366 13.36 -22.06 -26.72
N ALA A 367 12.52 -22.47 -27.67
CA ALA A 367 11.11 -22.69 -27.40
C ALA A 367 10.93 -23.58 -26.16
N ASP A 368 10.14 -23.11 -25.20
CA ASP A 368 9.77 -23.93 -24.05
C ASP A 368 9.01 -25.16 -24.58
N PRO A 369 9.54 -26.38 -24.39
CA PRO A 369 8.88 -27.59 -24.87
C PRO A 369 7.52 -27.83 -24.21
N ASP A 370 7.27 -27.24 -23.05
CA ASP A 370 6.00 -27.33 -22.33
C ASP A 370 5.00 -26.24 -22.77
N ASP A 371 5.48 -25.18 -23.42
CA ASP A 371 4.64 -24.23 -24.16
C ASP A 371 4.26 -24.86 -25.51
N THR A 372 3.38 -25.85 -25.44
CA THR A 372 2.89 -26.65 -26.59
C THR A 372 2.07 -25.84 -27.62
N GLY A 373 2.16 -24.52 -27.57
CA GLY A 373 1.40 -23.60 -28.39
C GLY A 373 -0.02 -23.52 -27.86
N LEU A 374 -0.30 -22.48 -27.09
CA LEU A 374 -1.61 -21.81 -27.23
C LEU A 374 -1.64 -21.25 -28.65
N THR A 375 -1.97 -22.13 -29.59
CA THR A 375 -2.28 -21.80 -30.97
C THR A 375 -3.37 -20.74 -30.98
N ASP A 376 -3.07 -19.57 -31.53
CA ASP A 376 -4.03 -18.67 -32.16
C ASP A 376 -5.32 -18.38 -31.37
N ASP A 377 -5.21 -17.69 -30.23
CA ASP A 377 -6.32 -16.84 -29.72
C ASP A 377 -6.35 -15.46 -30.44
N THR A 378 -5.90 -15.42 -31.70
CA THR A 378 -6.29 -14.38 -32.66
C THR A 378 -7.70 -14.63 -33.22
N GLY A 379 -8.40 -15.66 -32.73
CA GLY A 379 -9.82 -15.89 -32.96
C GLY A 379 -10.67 -14.73 -32.45
N GLY A 380 -10.97 -13.79 -33.35
CA GLY A 380 -11.99 -12.77 -33.23
C GLY A 380 -13.40 -13.36 -33.05
N GLY A 381 -13.62 -14.00 -31.90
CA GLY A 381 -14.91 -14.42 -31.41
C GLY A 381 -15.65 -13.19 -30.87
N THR A 382 -16.54 -12.65 -31.69
CA THR A 382 -17.59 -11.71 -31.31
C THR A 382 -18.62 -12.38 -30.39
N GLY A 383 -18.19 -12.80 -29.20
CA GLY A 383 -19.07 -13.01 -28.05
C GLY A 383 -19.40 -11.64 -27.45
N PRO A 384 -20.55 -11.46 -26.77
CA PRO A 384 -21.07 -10.14 -26.45
C PRO A 384 -20.24 -9.50 -25.33
N PHE A 385 -19.15 -8.83 -25.72
CA PHE A 385 -18.65 -7.66 -25.05
C PHE A 385 -19.81 -6.68 -24.95
N LYS A 386 -20.35 -6.53 -23.75
CA LYS A 386 -21.10 -5.33 -23.43
C LYS A 386 -20.09 -4.19 -23.45
N ASP A 387 -20.11 -3.44 -24.55
CA ASP A 387 -19.61 -2.09 -24.63
C ASP A 387 -20.09 -1.31 -23.41
N VAL A 388 -19.21 -1.13 -22.43
CA VAL A 388 -19.32 -0.01 -21.51
C VAL A 388 -18.51 1.09 -22.19
N GLY A 389 -19.16 1.77 -23.14
CA GLY A 389 -18.62 2.96 -23.77
C GLY A 389 -18.43 4.05 -22.72
N GLY A 390 -17.24 4.10 -22.14
CA GLY A 390 -16.75 5.18 -21.31
C GLY A 390 -15.53 5.79 -21.97
N THR A 391 -15.74 6.69 -22.92
CA THR A 391 -14.70 7.56 -23.46
C THR A 391 -14.18 8.46 -22.34
N LEU A 392 -12.98 8.23 -21.83
CA LEU A 392 -12.23 9.25 -21.11
C LEU A 392 -10.80 9.29 -21.65
N CYS A 393 -10.62 10.15 -22.65
CA CYS A 393 -9.32 10.72 -22.98
C CYS A 393 -8.83 11.57 -21.82
N GLY A 394 -7.52 11.53 -21.59
CA GLY A 394 -6.83 12.39 -20.65
C GLY A 394 -7.16 13.87 -20.84
N VAL A 395 -7.36 14.55 -19.73
CA VAL A 395 -7.20 15.99 -19.65
C VAL A 395 -6.58 16.32 -18.29
N SER A 396 -5.37 16.85 -18.36
CA SER A 396 -4.69 17.59 -17.30
C SER A 396 -5.61 18.69 -16.71
N PRO A 397 -5.56 19.00 -15.41
CA PRO A 397 -6.47 19.97 -14.83
C PRO A 397 -6.07 21.41 -15.21
N GLY A 398 -6.73 21.93 -16.24
CA GLY A 398 -6.78 23.34 -16.57
C GLY A 398 -8.20 23.89 -16.42
N SER A 399 -8.44 24.62 -15.33
CA SER A 399 -9.46 25.66 -15.14
C SER A 399 -10.82 25.56 -15.87
N GLY A 400 -11.89 25.37 -15.09
CA GLY A 400 -13.13 26.13 -15.24
C GLY A 400 -14.42 25.37 -15.56
N GLY A 401 -15.43 25.56 -14.70
CA GLY A 401 -16.81 25.80 -15.16
C GLY A 401 -17.78 24.62 -15.23
N ALA A 402 -18.49 24.40 -14.11
CA ALA A 402 -19.93 24.13 -13.97
C ALA A 402 -20.68 23.09 -14.83
N ALA A 403 -21.37 22.22 -14.07
CA ALA A 403 -22.64 21.52 -14.32
C ALA A 403 -22.63 20.28 -15.24
N TRP A 404 -23.03 19.12 -14.72
CA TRP A 404 -24.40 18.59 -14.87
C TRP A 404 -24.67 17.34 -14.01
N LEU A 405 -25.97 17.08 -13.83
CA LEU A 405 -26.64 16.14 -12.92
C LEU A 405 -26.52 14.64 -13.24
N ALA A 406 -26.40 13.86 -12.16
CA ALA A 406 -27.16 12.69 -11.74
C ALA A 406 -27.79 11.73 -12.78
N LEU A 407 -27.43 10.44 -12.67
CA LEU A 407 -28.33 9.32 -12.90
C LEU A 407 -27.93 8.10 -12.05
N LEU A 408 -28.80 7.76 -11.10
CA LEU A 408 -28.74 6.56 -10.25
C LEU A 408 -29.21 5.33 -11.02
N GLY A 409 -28.43 4.25 -10.96
CA GLY A 409 -28.78 2.93 -11.49
C GLY A 409 -28.44 1.83 -10.49
N LEU A 410 -29.48 1.34 -9.79
CA LEU A 410 -29.48 0.17 -8.90
C LEU A 410 -28.93 -1.09 -9.60
N LEU A 411 -27.88 -1.71 -9.05
CA LEU A 411 -27.54 -3.11 -9.30
C LEU A 411 -27.09 -3.79 -8.01
N GLY A 412 -27.73 -4.92 -7.71
CA GLY A 412 -27.62 -5.66 -6.45
C GLY A 412 -26.29 -6.38 -6.26
N LEU A 413 -25.71 -6.20 -5.08
CA LEU A 413 -24.55 -6.92 -4.58
C LEU A 413 -24.90 -8.39 -4.29
N ARG A 414 -24.33 -9.31 -5.07
CA ARG A 414 -24.12 -10.70 -4.64
C ARG A 414 -22.76 -10.78 -3.94
N ARG A 415 -22.76 -10.83 -2.60
CA ARG A 415 -21.58 -11.21 -1.82
C ARG A 415 -21.17 -12.66 -2.14
N ARG A 416 -19.95 -12.88 -2.64
CA ARG A 416 -19.30 -14.20 -2.63
C ARG A 416 -18.42 -14.27 -1.39
N ARG A 417 -18.67 -15.27 -0.53
CA ARG A 417 -17.80 -15.64 0.58
C ARG A 417 -16.48 -16.18 0.02
N VAL A 418 -15.36 -15.58 0.42
CA VAL A 418 -14.06 -16.23 0.39
C VAL A 418 -13.98 -17.11 1.64
N THR A 419 -13.93 -18.43 1.46
CA THR A 419 -13.66 -19.39 2.55
C THR A 419 -12.21 -19.81 2.46
N GLY A 420 -11.33 -19.16 3.22
CA GLY A 420 -9.98 -19.66 3.52
C GLY A 420 -9.93 -20.13 4.96
N THR A 421 -9.91 -21.44 5.19
CA THR A 421 -9.61 -22.01 6.51
C THR A 421 -8.22 -22.64 6.44
N ARG A 422 -7.21 -21.99 7.03
CA ARG A 422 -5.96 -22.63 7.44
C ARG A 422 -5.83 -22.54 8.95
N SER A 423 -6.19 -23.62 9.63
CA SER A 423 -5.86 -23.79 11.05
C SER A 423 -4.37 -24.13 11.17
N ARG A 424 -3.53 -23.21 11.66
CA ARG A 424 -2.19 -23.55 12.17
C ARG A 424 -2.32 -24.33 13.50
N PRO A 425 -1.56 -25.40 13.72
CA PRO A 425 -1.59 -26.15 14.98
C PRO A 425 -0.88 -25.36 16.09
N ARG A 426 -1.54 -25.20 17.25
CA ARG A 426 -0.94 -24.63 18.46
C ARG A 426 0.26 -25.47 18.95
N PRO A 427 1.35 -24.86 19.43
CA PRO A 427 2.43 -25.58 20.07
C PRO A 427 1.97 -26.17 21.41
N ARG A 428 2.35 -27.43 21.68
CA ARG A 428 2.13 -28.08 22.98
C ARG A 428 3.05 -27.45 24.05
N PRO A 429 2.60 -27.31 25.30
CA PRO A 429 3.47 -26.85 26.38
C PRO A 429 4.53 -27.90 26.71
N ALA A 430 5.77 -27.45 26.89
CA ALA A 430 6.87 -28.25 27.40
C ALA A 430 6.56 -28.75 28.81
N THR A 431 6.59 -30.06 28.99
CA THR A 431 6.54 -30.70 30.31
C THR A 431 7.90 -30.51 31.00
N ARG A 432 7.92 -29.78 32.11
CA ARG A 432 9.06 -29.78 33.03
C ARG A 432 9.10 -31.11 33.77
N GLY A 433 10.15 -31.89 33.52
CA GLY A 433 10.50 -33.05 34.33
C GLY A 433 11.19 -32.60 35.62
N SER A 434 10.66 -33.05 36.75
CA SER A 434 11.32 -33.13 38.06
C SER A 434 12.02 -34.47 38.22
#